data_AF-A0A8I1DYP3-F1
#
_entry.id   AF-A0A8I1DYP3-F1
#
_cell.length_a   1.000
_cell.length_b   1.000
_cell.length_c   1.000
_cell.angle_alpha   90.00
_cell.angle_beta   90.00
_cell.angle_gamma   90.00
#
_symmetry.space_group_name_H-M   'P 1'
#
loop_
_entity.id
_entity.type
_entity.pdbx_description
1 polymer ?
#
loop_
_entity_poly.entity_id
_entity_poly.type
_entity_poly.pdbx_seq_one_letter_code
_entity_poly.pdbx_strand_id
1 'polypeptide(L)'
;MAVAKRVNGVILCRAGLKRIQRVAIALVLGVATPLSFAGVLEVTAVFKPDPANPMVNKFVNTSPNLGHCLWQPAFCETWGLASLLSPLSFSANGPIAANNEMRQGAMFRVPSQFRSVQVTHVRTGEQQTLDMRIGGLGGWHELGGNVSQMTGTGGAAGHNLMWRGGWWARDALPCRQTSGTQTVTSTGSSYFWRIPEGDGTCVKQALFRVPNLRYTSLYLGYELRTPNPLSMSSGDYVGSLTYTVGPGMDFDMGDVMMPNDNVLTFNFTLSVEHDLKVEVPPGGNRIELVPQGGWQAWLNQ
;
A
#
# COMPACT_ATOMS: atom_id res chain seq x y z
N MET A 1 -9.81 -82.45 25.97
CA MET A 1 -10.62 -81.22 25.88
C MET A 1 -9.86 -80.23 25.00
N ALA A 2 -10.53 -79.78 23.93
CA ALA A 2 -10.29 -78.69 22.97
C ALA A 2 -8.85 -78.11 22.80
N VAL A 3 -8.19 -78.31 21.66
CA VAL A 3 -8.25 -77.53 20.39
C VAL A 3 -7.16 -76.45 20.32
N ALA A 4 -6.19 -76.65 19.43
CA ALA A 4 -5.44 -75.56 18.79
C ALA A 4 -5.07 -75.98 17.35
N LYS A 5 -5.17 -75.02 16.43
CA LYS A 5 -5.55 -75.17 15.01
C LYS A 5 -4.38 -74.73 14.11
N ARG A 6 -4.26 -75.37 12.93
CA ARG A 6 -3.60 -74.95 11.66
C ARG A 6 -2.07 -74.77 11.74
N VAL A 7 -1.23 -75.58 11.10
CA VAL A 7 -1.11 -76.04 9.69
C VAL A 7 -1.09 -74.89 8.68
N ASN A 8 0.08 -74.63 8.10
CA ASN A 8 0.25 -74.17 6.73
C ASN A 8 1.44 -74.89 6.11
N GLY A 9 1.14 -75.86 5.24
CA GLY A 9 2.11 -76.56 4.41
C GLY A 9 2.51 -75.73 3.20
N VAL A 10 3.77 -75.85 2.84
CA VAL A 10 4.38 -75.31 1.62
C VAL A 10 4.04 -76.28 0.48
N ILE A 11 3.43 -75.77 -0.59
CA ILE A 11 3.35 -76.47 -1.87
C ILE A 11 4.08 -75.63 -2.91
N LEU A 12 5.21 -76.14 -3.39
CA LEU A 12 5.89 -75.65 -4.58
C LEU A 12 5.14 -76.13 -5.82
N CYS A 13 4.78 -75.20 -6.72
CA CYS A 13 4.45 -75.53 -8.10
C CYS A 13 5.08 -74.48 -9.02
N ARG A 14 6.01 -74.91 -9.88
CA ARG A 14 6.64 -74.09 -10.93
C ARG A 14 5.77 -74.12 -12.18
N ALA A 15 5.41 -72.96 -12.74
CA ALA A 15 5.11 -72.83 -14.16
C ALA A 15 5.14 -71.36 -14.64
N GLY A 16 5.82 -71.13 -15.77
CA GLY A 16 5.38 -70.14 -16.77
C GLY A 16 5.90 -68.70 -16.63
N LEU A 17 7.07 -68.45 -17.24
CA LEU A 17 7.58 -67.12 -17.53
C LEU A 17 6.67 -66.41 -18.56
N LYS A 18 5.99 -65.33 -18.19
CA LYS A 18 5.43 -64.35 -19.13
C LYS A 18 5.82 -62.94 -18.71
N ARG A 19 6.57 -62.26 -19.59
CA ARG A 19 6.96 -60.84 -19.48
C ARG A 19 5.71 -59.98 -19.37
N ILE A 20 5.56 -59.28 -18.24
CA ILE A 20 4.61 -58.17 -18.09
C ILE A 20 5.46 -56.90 -18.03
N GLN A 21 5.42 -56.10 -19.11
CA GLN A 21 5.99 -54.76 -19.15
C GLN A 21 5.32 -53.92 -18.04
N ARG A 22 6.10 -53.51 -17.05
CA ARG A 22 5.68 -52.53 -16.05
C ARG A 22 5.70 -51.15 -16.71
N VAL A 23 4.54 -50.66 -17.12
CA VAL A 23 4.36 -49.24 -17.46
C VAL A 23 4.36 -48.47 -16.13
N ALA A 24 5.43 -47.74 -15.87
CA ALA A 24 5.49 -46.82 -14.74
C ALA A 24 4.71 -45.55 -15.11
N ILE A 25 3.54 -45.34 -14.51
CA ILE A 25 2.80 -44.09 -14.59
C ILE A 25 3.50 -43.10 -13.65
N ALA A 26 4.27 -42.18 -14.21
CA ALA A 26 4.83 -41.05 -13.47
C ALA A 26 3.69 -40.06 -13.16
N LEU A 27 3.25 -40.06 -11.90
CA LEU A 27 2.31 -39.07 -11.37
C LEU A 27 3.05 -37.74 -11.22
N VAL A 28 2.96 -36.87 -12.22
CA VAL A 28 3.44 -35.49 -12.12
C VAL A 28 2.48 -34.74 -11.19
N LEU A 29 2.85 -34.61 -9.91
CA LEU A 29 2.22 -33.62 -9.03
C LEU A 29 2.60 -32.23 -9.55
N GLY A 30 1.72 -31.61 -10.32
CA GLY A 30 1.79 -30.19 -10.59
C GLY A 30 1.66 -29.43 -9.28
N VAL A 31 2.73 -28.78 -8.85
CA VAL A 31 2.70 -27.81 -7.75
C VAL A 31 1.85 -26.64 -8.24
N ALA A 32 0.58 -26.62 -7.85
CA ALA A 32 -0.24 -25.43 -7.96
C ALA A 32 0.28 -24.42 -6.94
N THR A 33 1.24 -23.58 -7.36
CA THR A 33 1.57 -22.38 -6.59
C THR A 33 0.31 -21.53 -6.53
N PRO A 34 -0.17 -21.13 -5.33
CA PRO A 34 -1.27 -20.19 -5.26
C PRO A 34 -0.87 -18.93 -6.03
N LEU A 35 -1.72 -18.50 -6.97
CA LEU A 35 -1.63 -17.17 -7.56
C LEU A 35 -1.83 -16.18 -6.40
N SER A 36 -0.75 -15.65 -5.84
CA SER A 36 -0.82 -14.47 -4.98
C SER A 36 -1.30 -13.33 -5.88
N PHE A 37 -2.56 -12.94 -5.75
CA PHE A 37 -3.03 -11.70 -6.32
C PHE A 37 -2.37 -10.58 -5.53
N ALA A 38 -1.19 -10.16 -5.98
CA ALA A 38 -0.49 -9.02 -5.42
C ALA A 38 -1.48 -7.85 -5.30
N GLY A 39 -1.55 -7.23 -4.13
CA GLY A 39 -2.33 -6.01 -3.97
C GLY A 39 -1.85 -4.94 -4.96
N VAL A 40 -2.72 -4.48 -5.86
CA VAL A 40 -2.41 -3.43 -6.85
C VAL A 40 -3.13 -2.13 -6.47
N LEU A 41 -2.40 -1.03 -6.53
CA LEU A 41 -2.89 0.33 -6.35
C LEU A 41 -2.55 1.17 -7.57
N GLU A 42 -3.51 1.94 -8.06
CA GLU A 42 -3.37 2.76 -9.25
C GLU A 42 -3.16 4.24 -8.87
N VAL A 43 -2.06 4.81 -9.35
CA VAL A 43 -1.68 6.20 -9.13
C VAL A 43 -1.71 6.94 -10.47
N THR A 44 -2.53 7.97 -10.58
CA THR A 44 -2.67 8.74 -11.82
C THR A 44 -2.36 10.20 -11.57
N ALA A 45 -1.69 10.83 -12.52
CA ALA A 45 -1.50 12.27 -12.51
C ALA A 45 -1.51 12.84 -13.93
N VAL A 46 -2.03 14.05 -14.07
CA VAL A 46 -2.19 14.71 -15.37
C VAL A 46 -1.46 16.04 -15.33
N PHE A 47 -0.67 16.31 -16.37
CA PHE A 47 -0.23 17.65 -16.68
C PHE A 47 -1.03 18.18 -17.85
N LYS A 48 -1.70 19.30 -17.62
CA LYS A 48 -2.36 20.09 -18.65
C LYS A 48 -2.04 21.57 -18.39
N PRO A 49 -1.42 22.29 -19.33
CA PRO A 49 -1.21 23.72 -19.20
C PRO A 49 -2.53 24.44 -18.89
N ASP A 50 -2.51 25.37 -17.95
CA ASP A 50 -3.63 26.27 -17.69
C ASP A 50 -3.27 27.66 -18.24
N PRO A 51 -3.89 28.11 -19.34
CA PRO A 51 -3.64 29.44 -19.90
C PRO A 51 -3.92 30.59 -18.92
N ALA A 52 -4.81 30.40 -17.94
CA ALA A 52 -5.09 31.38 -16.89
C ALA A 52 -4.00 31.39 -15.79
N ASN A 53 -3.23 30.31 -15.67
CA ASN A 53 -2.16 30.15 -14.69
C ASN A 53 -0.88 29.62 -15.36
N PRO A 54 -0.28 30.35 -16.33
CA PRO A 54 0.79 29.84 -17.21
C PRO A 54 2.09 29.49 -16.49
N MET A 55 2.24 29.91 -15.23
CA MET A 55 3.41 29.59 -14.39
C MET A 55 3.24 28.28 -13.60
N VAL A 56 2.05 27.66 -13.63
CA VAL A 56 1.76 26.41 -12.91
C VAL A 56 2.13 25.21 -13.79
N ASN A 57 3.40 24.84 -13.74
CA ASN A 57 3.98 23.78 -14.56
C ASN A 57 4.20 22.48 -13.76
N LYS A 58 3.12 21.97 -13.15
CA LYS A 58 3.17 20.78 -12.30
C LYS A 58 2.08 19.79 -12.67
N PHE A 59 2.38 18.51 -12.53
CA PHE A 59 1.36 17.47 -12.55
C PHE A 59 0.35 17.66 -11.41
N VAL A 60 -0.91 17.40 -11.70
CA VAL A 60 -2.00 17.31 -10.73
C VAL A 60 -2.29 15.83 -10.51
N ASN A 61 -2.27 15.39 -9.24
CA ASN A 61 -2.67 14.04 -8.90
C ASN A 61 -4.19 13.87 -9.15
N THR A 62 -4.56 12.89 -9.94
CA THR A 62 -5.95 12.58 -10.32
C THR A 62 -6.45 11.26 -9.78
N SER A 63 -5.64 10.55 -8.97
CA SER A 63 -6.10 9.34 -8.29
C SER A 63 -7.33 9.64 -7.43
N PRO A 64 -8.31 8.73 -7.38
CA PRO A 64 -9.40 8.85 -6.42
C PRO A 64 -8.84 8.92 -5.00
N ASN A 65 -9.14 10.00 -4.29
CA ASN A 65 -8.85 10.06 -2.86
C ASN A 65 -9.72 9.04 -2.13
N LEU A 66 -9.08 8.05 -1.50
CA LEU A 66 -9.70 7.00 -0.70
C LEU A 66 -9.11 7.01 0.71
N GLY A 67 -9.82 6.48 1.70
CA GLY A 67 -9.32 6.46 3.07
C GLY A 67 -9.27 7.87 3.67
N HIS A 68 -8.13 8.29 4.22
CA HIS A 68 -8.04 9.51 5.04
C HIS A 68 -8.34 10.81 4.28
N CYS A 69 -7.75 11.03 3.11
CA CYS A 69 -7.92 12.26 2.32
C CYS A 69 -9.31 12.41 1.70
N LEU A 70 -10.10 11.33 1.63
CA LEU A 70 -11.52 11.44 1.28
C LEU A 70 -12.30 12.19 2.37
N TRP A 71 -11.98 11.92 3.64
CA TRP A 71 -12.67 12.51 4.80
C TRP A 71 -11.99 13.79 5.31
N GLN A 72 -10.71 13.99 5.00
CA GLN A 72 -9.88 15.11 5.47
C GLN A 72 -9.11 15.77 4.30
N PRO A 73 -9.80 16.27 3.25
CA PRO A 73 -9.14 16.80 2.05
C PRO A 73 -8.25 18.01 2.35
N ALA A 74 -8.71 18.96 3.19
CA ALA A 74 -7.94 20.15 3.54
C ALA A 74 -6.64 19.84 4.30
N PHE A 75 -6.66 18.82 5.16
CA PHE A 75 -5.45 18.34 5.83
C PHE A 75 -4.47 17.80 4.78
N CYS A 76 -4.93 16.94 3.88
CA CYS A 76 -4.06 16.35 2.87
C CYS A 76 -3.49 17.39 1.90
N GLU A 77 -4.28 18.38 1.48
CA GLU A 77 -3.81 19.49 0.65
C GLU A 77 -2.69 20.29 1.33
N THR A 78 -2.88 20.62 2.62
CA THR A 78 -1.88 21.35 3.43
C THR A 78 -0.53 20.63 3.47
N TRP A 79 -0.54 19.30 3.45
CA TRP A 79 0.66 18.47 3.56
C TRP A 79 1.13 17.87 2.23
N GLY A 80 0.49 18.20 1.11
CA GLY A 80 0.83 17.64 -0.20
C GLY A 80 0.60 16.12 -0.31
N LEU A 81 -0.34 15.58 0.46
CA LEU A 81 -0.66 14.16 0.50
C LEU A 81 -1.85 13.83 -0.42
N ALA A 82 -1.79 12.68 -1.05
CA ALA A 82 -2.97 11.95 -1.52
C ALA A 82 -3.08 10.65 -0.72
N SER A 83 -4.27 10.03 -0.65
CA SER A 83 -4.39 8.74 0.03
C SER A 83 -5.20 7.70 -0.72
N LEU A 84 -4.80 6.45 -0.50
CA LEU A 84 -5.40 5.25 -1.08
C LEU A 84 -5.83 4.28 0.02
N LEU A 85 -6.84 3.47 -0.27
CA LEU A 85 -7.18 2.31 0.54
C LEU A 85 -6.35 1.12 0.07
N SER A 86 -5.44 0.63 0.92
CA SER A 86 -4.64 -0.54 0.61
C SER A 86 -5.47 -1.82 0.74
N PRO A 87 -5.23 -2.85 -0.11
CA PRO A 87 -5.79 -4.18 0.07
C PRO A 87 -5.13 -4.96 1.22
N LEU A 88 -4.05 -4.43 1.81
CA LEU A 88 -3.37 -5.06 2.93
C LEU A 88 -4.22 -4.99 4.21
N SER A 89 -4.19 -6.08 4.95
CA SER A 89 -4.62 -6.16 6.34
C SER A 89 -3.60 -6.94 7.14
N PHE A 90 -3.53 -6.68 8.44
CA PHE A 90 -2.58 -7.34 9.33
C PHE A 90 -3.31 -7.95 10.51
N SER A 91 -2.91 -9.13 10.93
CA SER A 91 -3.40 -9.76 12.16
C SER A 91 -2.22 -10.26 12.97
N ALA A 92 -2.30 -10.07 14.29
CA ALA A 92 -1.30 -10.62 15.18
C ALA A 92 -1.36 -12.16 15.14
N ASN A 93 -0.20 -12.80 15.04
CA ASN A 93 -0.06 -14.26 15.14
C ASN A 93 -0.20 -14.79 16.58
N GLY A 94 -0.39 -13.88 17.55
CA GLY A 94 -0.69 -14.18 18.93
C GLY A 94 -1.04 -12.93 19.73
N PRO A 95 -1.40 -13.07 21.02
CA PRO A 95 -1.71 -11.93 21.88
C PRO A 95 -0.49 -11.03 22.12
N ILE A 96 -0.69 -9.71 22.11
CA ILE A 96 0.37 -8.75 22.45
C ILE A 96 0.48 -8.65 23.97
N ALA A 97 1.68 -8.85 24.50
CA ALA A 97 1.94 -8.72 25.93
C ALA A 97 1.86 -7.25 26.40
N ALA A 98 1.50 -7.04 27.66
CA ALA A 98 1.68 -5.74 28.29
C ALA A 98 3.18 -5.40 28.37
N ASN A 99 3.54 -4.14 28.15
CA ASN A 99 4.91 -3.65 28.09
C ASN A 99 5.79 -4.42 27.10
N ASN A 100 5.23 -4.82 25.97
CA ASN A 100 5.93 -5.55 24.92
C ASN A 100 7.19 -4.80 24.43
N GLU A 101 8.18 -5.57 23.98
CA GLU A 101 9.29 -5.05 23.19
C GLU A 101 8.80 -4.51 21.84
N MET A 102 9.58 -3.61 21.23
CA MET A 102 9.20 -2.88 20.02
C MET A 102 8.62 -3.78 18.92
N ARG A 103 9.35 -4.81 18.49
CA ARG A 103 8.94 -5.71 17.40
C ARG A 103 7.89 -6.75 17.80
N GLN A 104 7.56 -6.83 19.09
CA GLN A 104 6.62 -7.80 19.66
C GLN A 104 5.24 -7.18 19.97
N GLY A 105 4.95 -6.01 19.40
CA GLY A 105 3.63 -5.38 19.49
C GLY A 105 3.35 -4.46 18.30
N ALA A 106 2.67 -3.35 18.54
CA ALA A 106 2.30 -2.42 17.49
C ALA A 106 3.49 -1.56 17.04
N MET A 107 4.26 -2.12 16.11
CA MET A 107 5.29 -1.41 15.35
C MET A 107 4.77 -1.14 13.95
N PHE A 108 5.15 0.00 13.39
CA PHE A 108 4.89 0.35 12.00
C PHE A 108 6.15 0.90 11.38
N ARG A 109 6.67 0.25 10.35
CA ARG A 109 7.71 0.80 9.49
C ARG A 109 7.23 0.73 8.06
N VAL A 110 7.26 1.88 7.39
CA VAL A 110 6.85 2.03 5.99
C VAL A 110 8.02 2.58 5.17
N PRO A 111 8.02 2.44 3.83
CA PRO A 111 9.01 3.06 2.96
C PRO A 111 8.78 4.58 2.88
N SER A 112 9.25 5.30 3.90
CA SER A 112 9.09 6.76 4.03
C SER A 112 10.16 7.58 3.31
N GLN A 113 11.14 6.94 2.67
CA GLN A 113 12.07 7.61 1.76
C GLN A 113 11.53 7.62 0.33
N PHE A 114 11.84 8.67 -0.42
CA PHE A 114 11.54 8.71 -1.85
C PHE A 114 12.29 7.62 -2.58
N ARG A 115 11.56 6.81 -3.34
CA ARG A 115 12.10 5.82 -4.27
C ARG A 115 11.78 6.26 -5.69
N SER A 116 12.81 6.26 -6.52
CA SER A 116 12.69 6.56 -7.93
C SER A 116 12.05 5.41 -8.69
N VAL A 117 11.15 5.77 -9.58
CA VAL A 117 10.38 4.91 -10.47
C VAL A 117 10.61 5.41 -11.88
N GLN A 118 11.05 4.52 -12.76
CA GLN A 118 11.10 4.83 -14.19
C GLN A 118 9.70 4.71 -14.78
N VAL A 119 9.22 5.78 -15.39
CA VAL A 119 7.99 5.79 -16.19
C VAL A 119 8.36 5.92 -17.66
N THR A 120 7.73 5.12 -18.51
CA THR A 120 8.07 4.99 -19.92
C THR A 120 6.89 5.42 -20.78
N HIS A 121 7.14 6.31 -21.73
CA HIS A 121 6.14 6.77 -22.69
C HIS A 121 5.68 5.61 -23.57
N VAL A 122 4.38 5.35 -23.60
CA VAL A 122 3.79 4.15 -24.22
C VAL A 122 4.12 4.03 -25.71
N ARG A 123 4.28 5.15 -26.42
CA ARG A 123 4.49 5.16 -27.88
C ARG A 123 5.94 5.32 -28.32
N THR A 124 6.73 6.12 -27.60
CA THR A 124 8.09 6.50 -28.03
C THR A 124 9.19 5.78 -27.25
N GLY A 125 8.86 5.19 -26.10
CA GLY A 125 9.84 4.61 -25.19
C GLY A 125 10.68 5.65 -24.43
N GLU A 126 10.36 6.94 -24.55
CA GLU A 126 10.98 8.00 -23.74
C GLU A 126 10.80 7.69 -22.24
N GLN A 127 11.88 7.79 -21.47
CA GLN A 127 11.84 7.52 -20.04
C GLN A 127 11.96 8.80 -19.22
N GLN A 128 11.22 8.85 -18.13
CA GLN A 128 11.28 9.91 -17.13
C GLN A 128 11.30 9.28 -15.73
N THR A 129 11.72 10.06 -14.74
CA THR A 129 11.79 9.59 -13.36
C THR A 129 10.71 10.26 -12.52
N LEU A 130 9.93 9.44 -11.84
CA LEU A 130 8.95 9.82 -10.83
C LEU A 130 9.48 9.31 -9.48
N ASP A 131 9.47 10.11 -8.43
CA ASP A 131 9.72 9.58 -7.09
C ASP A 131 8.42 9.44 -6.29
N MET A 132 8.32 8.36 -5.53
CA MET A 132 7.22 8.16 -4.58
C MET A 132 7.75 7.83 -3.19
N ARG A 133 7.07 8.32 -2.15
CA ARG A 133 7.21 7.80 -0.79
C ARG A 133 5.86 7.60 -0.10
N ILE A 134 5.86 6.82 0.98
CA ILE A 134 4.73 6.76 1.92
C ILE A 134 4.92 7.83 2.99
N GLY A 135 4.10 8.87 2.96
CA GLY A 135 4.13 10.01 3.88
C GLY A 135 3.05 9.97 4.96
N GLY A 136 2.13 9.01 4.90
CA GLY A 136 1.12 8.80 5.93
C GLY A 136 0.64 7.37 6.01
N LEU A 137 0.19 6.97 7.20
CA LEU A 137 -0.37 5.66 7.47
C LEU A 137 -1.54 5.81 8.42
N GLY A 138 -2.66 5.18 8.12
CA GLY A 138 -3.78 5.10 9.03
C GLY A 138 -4.66 3.91 8.74
N GLY A 139 -5.87 3.95 9.27
CA GLY A 139 -6.84 2.88 9.07
C GLY A 139 -7.65 2.63 10.32
N TRP A 140 -8.04 1.37 10.49
CA TRP A 140 -8.80 0.89 11.63
C TRP A 140 -8.05 -0.24 12.34
N HIS A 141 -7.91 -0.12 13.65
CA HIS A 141 -7.37 -1.20 14.48
C HIS A 141 -8.46 -1.82 15.35
N GLU A 142 -8.33 -3.11 15.65
CA GLU A 142 -9.16 -3.88 16.57
C GLU A 142 -8.28 -4.54 17.63
N LEU A 143 -8.73 -4.52 18.89
CA LEU A 143 -8.05 -5.15 20.03
C LEU A 143 -8.38 -6.64 20.19
N GLY A 144 -9.44 -7.11 19.52
CA GLY A 144 -9.92 -8.49 19.66
C GLY A 144 -10.71 -8.76 20.96
N GLY A 145 -11.13 -7.70 21.65
CA GLY A 145 -11.95 -7.76 22.87
C GLY A 145 -12.39 -6.36 23.29
N ASN A 146 -13.31 -6.26 24.25
CA ASN A 146 -13.76 -4.97 24.76
C ASN A 146 -12.64 -4.33 25.61
N VAL A 147 -12.35 -3.06 25.37
CA VAL A 147 -11.33 -2.30 26.11
C VAL A 147 -11.59 -2.27 27.62
N SER A 148 -12.85 -2.35 28.06
CA SER A 148 -13.19 -2.43 29.48
C SER A 148 -12.75 -3.74 30.13
N GLN A 149 -12.69 -4.84 29.38
CA GLN A 149 -12.21 -6.14 29.89
C GLN A 149 -10.69 -6.14 30.10
N MET A 150 -9.96 -5.25 29.42
CA MET A 150 -8.51 -5.14 29.51
C MET A 150 -8.08 -4.12 30.57
N THR A 151 -8.75 -2.96 30.59
CA THR A 151 -8.35 -1.79 31.40
C THR A 151 -9.22 -1.57 32.64
N GLY A 152 -10.36 -2.25 32.75
CA GLY A 152 -11.41 -1.95 33.73
C GLY A 152 -12.23 -0.69 33.39
N THR A 153 -11.91 0.03 32.32
CA THR A 153 -12.56 1.29 31.92
C THR A 153 -13.08 1.20 30.48
N GLY A 154 -14.34 1.59 30.26
CA GLY A 154 -14.96 1.53 28.93
C GLY A 154 -14.69 2.74 28.04
N GLY A 155 -15.01 2.58 26.76
CA GLY A 155 -15.06 3.64 25.76
C GLY A 155 -13.73 4.38 25.58
N ALA A 156 -13.84 5.67 25.30
CA ALA A 156 -12.75 6.62 25.11
C ALA A 156 -11.62 6.51 26.16
N ALA A 157 -11.98 6.56 27.45
CA ALA A 157 -11.01 6.56 28.53
C ALA A 157 -10.21 5.25 28.61
N GLY A 158 -10.86 4.10 28.35
CA GLY A 158 -10.17 2.82 28.25
C GLY A 158 -9.13 2.81 27.13
N HIS A 159 -9.51 3.28 25.93
CA HIS A 159 -8.58 3.37 24.79
C HIS A 159 -7.39 4.29 25.07
N ASN A 160 -7.58 5.36 25.84
CA ASN A 160 -6.47 6.22 26.27
C ASN A 160 -5.50 5.50 27.23
N LEU A 161 -5.98 4.57 28.06
CA LEU A 161 -5.14 3.80 28.97
C LEU A 161 -4.36 2.67 28.27
N MET A 162 -4.85 2.16 27.14
CA MET A 162 -4.30 0.98 26.47
C MET A 162 -2.84 1.13 26.03
N TRP A 163 -2.41 2.34 25.69
CA TRP A 163 -1.15 2.57 24.97
C TRP A 163 -0.28 3.58 25.68
N ARG A 164 1.04 3.35 25.65
CA ARG A 164 2.01 4.35 26.11
C ARG A 164 1.86 5.63 25.27
N GLY A 165 1.89 6.77 25.94
CA GLY A 165 1.60 8.08 25.34
C GLY A 165 0.12 8.41 25.17
N GLY A 166 -0.78 7.58 25.70
CA GLY A 166 -2.23 7.77 25.61
C GLY A 166 -2.82 7.16 24.34
N TRP A 167 -3.97 7.66 23.92
CA TRP A 167 -4.75 7.24 22.75
C TRP A 167 -3.98 6.64 21.57
N TRP A 168 -4.62 5.70 20.88
CA TRP A 168 -4.06 5.08 19.67
C TRP A 168 -3.63 6.10 18.62
N ALA A 169 -4.48 7.07 18.24
CA ALA A 169 -4.14 8.07 17.22
C ALA A 169 -3.16 9.17 17.66
N ARG A 170 -2.72 9.22 18.93
CA ARG A 170 -1.68 10.17 19.39
C ARG A 170 -0.34 9.87 18.71
N ASP A 171 0.58 10.83 18.78
CA ASP A 171 1.95 10.70 18.30
C ASP A 171 2.57 9.35 18.73
N ALA A 172 3.09 8.63 17.74
CA ALA A 172 3.90 7.44 17.86
C ALA A 172 5.28 7.79 17.28
N LEU A 173 6.02 8.65 18.01
CA LEU A 173 7.21 9.33 17.49
C LEU A 173 8.14 8.35 16.76
N PRO A 174 8.63 8.74 15.56
CA PRO A 174 8.59 10.07 14.94
C PRO A 174 7.25 10.42 14.25
N CYS A 175 6.33 9.47 14.18
CA CYS A 175 5.06 9.61 13.48
C CYS A 175 4.10 10.49 14.28
N ARG A 176 3.55 11.49 13.60
CA ARG A 176 2.76 12.56 14.22
C ARG A 176 1.29 12.35 13.98
N GLN A 177 0.48 12.56 15.01
CA GLN A 177 -0.96 12.57 14.85
C GLN A 177 -1.39 13.61 13.82
N THR A 178 -2.49 13.34 13.14
CA THR A 178 -3.15 14.33 12.29
C THR A 178 -4.33 14.95 13.01
N SER A 179 -4.70 16.16 12.62
CA SER A 179 -5.90 16.81 13.14
C SER A 179 -7.13 16.08 12.59
N GLY A 180 -8.06 15.71 13.47
CA GLY A 180 -9.32 15.10 13.06
C GLY A 180 -10.00 14.38 14.22
N THR A 181 -11.31 14.16 14.08
CA THR A 181 -12.08 13.41 15.06
C THR A 181 -11.77 11.92 14.92
N GLN A 182 -11.29 11.31 16.01
CA GLN A 182 -11.11 9.86 16.06
C GLN A 182 -12.47 9.18 16.25
N THR A 183 -12.73 8.14 15.48
CA THR A 183 -13.87 7.25 15.70
C THR A 183 -13.42 6.09 16.57
N VAL A 184 -14.15 5.83 17.66
CA VAL A 184 -13.83 4.80 18.63
C VAL A 184 -15.05 3.89 18.84
N THR A 185 -14.81 2.59 18.95
CA THR A 185 -15.80 1.60 19.42
C THR A 185 -15.34 1.02 20.75
N SER A 186 -16.07 0.04 21.28
CA SER A 186 -15.63 -0.72 22.45
C SER A 186 -14.39 -1.59 22.18
N THR A 187 -14.07 -1.89 20.91
CA THR A 187 -13.03 -2.86 20.54
C THR A 187 -11.92 -2.26 19.69
N GLY A 188 -12.11 -1.09 19.09
CA GLY A 188 -11.18 -0.54 18.11
C GLY A 188 -11.31 0.96 17.92
N SER A 189 -10.43 1.51 17.10
CA SER A 189 -10.50 2.92 16.71
C SER A 189 -9.83 3.19 15.38
N SER A 190 -10.27 4.28 14.73
CA SER A 190 -9.57 4.84 13.58
C SER A 190 -8.27 5.55 14.00
N TYR A 191 -7.36 5.74 13.05
CA TYR A 191 -6.16 6.55 13.20
C TYR A 191 -5.63 6.98 11.85
N PHE A 192 -4.82 8.03 11.86
CA PHE A 192 -3.93 8.36 10.78
C PHE A 192 -2.74 9.14 11.35
N TRP A 193 -1.54 8.78 10.94
CA TRP A 193 -0.30 9.43 11.31
C TRP A 193 0.39 9.95 10.05
N ARG A 194 0.94 11.15 10.17
CA ARG A 194 1.94 11.66 9.25
C ARG A 194 3.29 11.05 9.59
N ILE A 195 4.03 10.66 8.57
CA ILE A 195 5.31 9.98 8.70
C ILE A 195 6.41 10.85 8.07
N PRO A 196 7.41 11.27 8.86
CA PRO A 196 8.55 12.02 8.33
C PRO A 196 9.32 11.26 7.26
N GLU A 197 9.91 12.01 6.32
CA GLU A 197 10.81 11.45 5.32
C GLU A 197 12.04 10.83 6.00
N GLY A 198 12.40 9.60 5.64
CA GLY A 198 13.59 8.93 6.16
C GLY A 198 13.49 8.34 7.56
N ASP A 199 12.51 8.73 8.36
CA ASP A 199 12.30 8.26 9.74
C ASP A 199 10.90 7.64 9.90
N GLY A 200 10.75 6.42 9.36
CA GLY A 200 9.47 5.78 9.13
C GLY A 200 8.99 4.79 10.19
N THR A 201 9.69 4.65 11.33
CA THR A 201 9.41 3.61 12.34
C THR A 201 8.62 4.15 13.53
N CYS A 202 7.32 3.94 13.55
CA CYS A 202 6.41 4.31 14.64
C CYS A 202 6.19 3.13 15.59
N VAL A 203 6.01 3.39 16.89
CA VAL A 203 5.72 2.34 17.88
C VAL A 203 4.64 2.79 18.87
N LYS A 204 3.65 1.93 19.11
CA LYS A 204 2.67 2.07 20.20
C LYS A 204 2.79 0.88 21.15
N GLN A 205 3.52 1.06 22.25
CA GLN A 205 3.66 0.01 23.26
C GLN A 205 2.34 -0.19 24.01
N ALA A 206 1.89 -1.44 24.12
CA ALA A 206 0.71 -1.79 24.89
C ALA A 206 1.02 -1.73 26.39
N LEU A 207 0.14 -1.14 27.19
CA LEU A 207 0.24 -1.14 28.66
C LEU A 207 -0.57 -2.29 29.29
N PHE A 208 -1.43 -2.92 28.49
CA PHE A 208 -2.26 -4.06 28.87
C PHE A 208 -2.13 -5.16 27.81
N ARG A 209 -2.46 -6.40 28.16
CA ARG A 209 -2.46 -7.51 27.20
C ARG A 209 -3.55 -7.29 26.15
N VAL A 210 -3.18 -7.31 24.87
CA VAL A 210 -4.13 -7.23 23.74
C VAL A 210 -4.38 -8.64 23.22
N PRO A 211 -5.62 -9.17 23.31
CA PRO A 211 -5.93 -10.55 22.92
C PRO A 211 -5.62 -10.87 21.45
N ASN A 212 -6.00 -9.98 20.52
CA ASN A 212 -5.80 -10.17 19.09
C ASN A 212 -5.81 -8.82 18.38
N LEU A 213 -4.62 -8.22 18.23
CA LEU A 213 -4.47 -6.96 17.52
C LEU A 213 -4.63 -7.19 16.02
N ARG A 214 -5.49 -6.40 15.37
CA ARG A 214 -5.69 -6.46 13.92
C ARG A 214 -5.73 -5.07 13.33
N TYR A 215 -5.20 -4.91 12.12
CA TYR A 215 -5.40 -3.74 11.26
C TYR A 215 -6.31 -4.17 10.12
N THR A 216 -7.60 -3.86 10.25
CA THR A 216 -8.65 -4.38 9.35
C THR A 216 -8.84 -3.52 8.10
N SER A 217 -8.38 -2.27 8.15
CA SER A 217 -8.24 -1.41 6.99
C SER A 217 -6.93 -0.62 7.13
N LEU A 218 -6.30 -0.33 5.98
CA LEU A 218 -5.06 0.42 5.94
C LEU A 218 -5.17 1.53 4.89
N TYR A 219 -5.02 2.77 5.34
CA TYR A 219 -5.00 3.95 4.49
C TYR A 219 -3.55 4.37 4.30
N LEU A 220 -3.09 4.46 3.05
CA LEU A 220 -1.74 4.88 2.72
C LEU A 220 -1.79 6.31 2.20
N GLY A 221 -1.14 7.22 2.92
CA GLY A 221 -0.84 8.57 2.42
C GLY A 221 0.47 8.53 1.65
N TYR A 222 0.47 9.03 0.42
CA TYR A 222 1.66 9.04 -0.44
C TYR A 222 1.93 10.44 -1.00
N GLU A 223 3.19 10.64 -1.35
CA GLU A 223 3.70 11.87 -1.96
C GLU A 223 4.46 11.51 -3.22
N LEU A 224 4.32 12.38 -4.23
CA LEU A 224 5.01 12.25 -5.51
C LEU A 224 5.94 13.44 -5.72
N ARG A 225 7.16 13.17 -6.20
CA ARG A 225 7.98 14.18 -6.88
C ARG A 225 7.95 13.85 -8.36
N THR A 226 7.22 14.65 -9.12
CA THR A 226 6.98 14.39 -10.53
C THR A 226 8.08 15.01 -11.41
N PRO A 227 8.35 14.42 -12.59
CA PRO A 227 9.30 14.99 -13.55
C PRO A 227 8.80 16.34 -14.07
N ASN A 228 9.70 17.12 -14.69
CA ASN A 228 9.31 18.38 -15.34
C ASN A 228 8.42 18.10 -16.57
N PRO A 229 7.13 18.44 -16.53
CA PRO A 229 6.22 18.11 -17.62
C PRO A 229 6.52 18.87 -18.92
N LEU A 230 7.18 20.04 -18.84
CA LEU A 230 7.49 20.86 -20.01
C LEU A 230 8.55 20.23 -20.93
N SER A 231 9.39 19.35 -20.38
CA SER A 231 10.40 18.61 -21.16
C SER A 231 9.90 17.26 -21.66
N MET A 232 8.67 16.88 -21.36
CA MET A 232 8.10 15.57 -21.71
C MET A 232 7.31 15.64 -23.01
N SER A 233 7.34 14.56 -23.80
CA SER A 233 6.46 14.39 -24.95
C SER A 233 4.99 14.25 -24.53
N SER A 234 4.05 14.72 -25.36
CA SER A 234 2.61 14.49 -25.11
C SER A 234 2.25 13.01 -25.21
N GLY A 235 1.44 12.55 -24.26
CA GLY A 235 0.93 11.18 -24.17
C GLY A 235 1.10 10.58 -22.79
N ASP A 236 0.88 9.28 -22.70
CA ASP A 236 0.90 8.55 -21.42
C ASP A 236 2.27 7.92 -21.15
N TYR A 237 2.72 8.07 -19.91
CA TYR A 237 3.87 7.39 -19.34
C TYR A 237 3.40 6.41 -18.28
N VAL A 238 3.86 5.17 -18.37
CA VAL A 238 3.51 4.11 -17.43
C VAL A 238 4.72 3.57 -16.70
N GLY A 239 4.56 3.22 -15.44
CA GLY A 239 5.60 2.59 -14.62
C GLY A 239 4.99 1.87 -13.43
N SER A 240 5.81 1.14 -12.68
CA SER A 240 5.36 0.47 -11.47
C SER A 240 6.43 0.41 -10.39
N LEU A 241 5.99 0.36 -9.14
CA LEU A 241 6.81 0.22 -7.95
C LEU A 241 6.22 -0.83 -7.04
N THR A 242 6.96 -1.92 -6.82
CA THR A 242 6.55 -2.99 -5.90
C THR A 242 7.31 -2.89 -4.59
N TYR A 243 6.57 -2.97 -3.49
CA TYR A 243 7.09 -3.08 -2.14
C TYR A 243 6.86 -4.48 -1.59
N THR A 244 7.81 -4.94 -0.79
CA THR A 244 7.71 -6.16 0.01
C THR A 244 7.02 -5.88 1.34
N VAL A 245 6.24 -6.84 1.83
CA VAL A 245 5.41 -6.69 3.03
C VAL A 245 5.64 -7.86 3.97
N GLY A 246 5.96 -7.57 5.23
CA GLY A 246 6.20 -8.56 6.27
C GLY A 246 7.34 -8.18 7.22
N PRO A 247 7.64 -9.06 8.19
CA PRO A 247 8.72 -8.81 9.15
C PRO A 247 10.06 -8.53 8.45
N GLY A 248 10.66 -7.37 8.72
CA GLY A 248 11.94 -6.96 8.13
C GLY A 248 11.88 -6.45 6.68
N MET A 249 10.71 -6.37 6.06
CA MET A 249 10.52 -5.98 4.65
C MET A 249 10.32 -4.46 4.49
N ASP A 250 9.89 -3.98 3.32
CA ASP A 250 9.64 -2.54 3.10
C ASP A 250 8.53 -2.01 4.02
N PHE A 251 7.38 -2.69 4.01
CA PHE A 251 6.33 -2.54 5.01
C PHE A 251 6.53 -3.60 6.10
N ASP A 252 6.89 -3.15 7.29
CA ASP A 252 7.28 -4.00 8.41
C ASP A 252 6.51 -3.59 9.66
N MET A 253 5.59 -4.45 10.10
CA MET A 253 4.74 -4.20 11.26
C MET A 253 5.25 -4.94 12.51
N GLY A 254 6.55 -5.27 12.55
CA GLY A 254 7.16 -6.10 13.59
C GLY A 254 7.08 -7.59 13.28
N ASP A 255 7.35 -8.41 14.29
CA ASP A 255 7.50 -9.87 14.14
C ASP A 255 6.20 -10.64 14.47
N VAL A 256 5.21 -9.92 14.99
CA VAL A 256 3.92 -10.48 15.43
C VAL A 256 2.78 -10.17 14.47
N MET A 257 2.82 -9.03 13.79
CA MET A 257 1.77 -8.60 12.87
C MET A 257 2.01 -9.18 11.48
N MET A 258 1.22 -10.19 11.11
CA MET A 258 1.35 -10.88 9.82
C MET A 258 0.39 -10.27 8.79
N PRO A 259 0.88 -9.94 7.58
CA PRO A 259 0.01 -9.44 6.52
C PRO A 259 -0.80 -10.57 5.86
N ASN A 260 -1.87 -10.19 5.18
CA ASN A 260 -2.64 -11.09 4.30
C ASN A 260 -1.96 -11.35 2.94
N ASP A 261 -1.03 -10.49 2.53
CA ASP A 261 -0.24 -10.60 1.30
C ASP A 261 1.19 -10.08 1.56
N ASN A 262 2.18 -10.59 0.85
CA ASN A 262 3.59 -10.26 1.04
C ASN A 262 4.13 -9.22 0.05
N VAL A 263 3.28 -8.70 -0.84
CA VAL A 263 3.64 -7.69 -1.83
C VAL A 263 2.54 -6.62 -1.98
N LEU A 264 2.95 -5.39 -2.29
CA LEU A 264 2.05 -4.31 -2.66
C LEU A 264 2.66 -3.55 -3.84
N THR A 265 1.94 -3.47 -4.94
CA THR A 265 2.38 -2.82 -6.18
C THR A 265 1.60 -1.55 -6.42
N PHE A 266 2.32 -0.47 -6.72
CA PHE A 266 1.77 0.78 -7.23
C PHE A 266 2.04 0.86 -8.73
N ASN A 267 1.00 0.98 -9.53
CA ASN A 267 1.09 1.31 -10.95
C ASN A 267 0.91 2.81 -11.12
N PHE A 268 1.69 3.41 -12.00
CA PHE A 268 1.66 4.85 -12.27
C PHE A 268 1.25 5.08 -13.71
N THR A 269 0.34 6.03 -13.90
CA THR A 269 0.03 6.63 -15.20
C THR A 269 0.19 8.14 -15.11
N LEU A 270 1.17 8.70 -15.83
CA LEU A 270 1.32 10.15 -15.98
C LEU A 270 0.86 10.53 -17.40
N SER A 271 -0.16 11.37 -17.52
CA SER A 271 -0.65 11.86 -18.81
C SER A 271 -0.19 13.29 -19.05
N VAL A 272 0.48 13.53 -20.18
CA VAL A 272 0.97 14.85 -20.60
C VAL A 272 0.12 15.35 -21.77
N GLU A 273 -0.65 16.40 -21.52
CA GLU A 273 -1.51 17.08 -22.49
C GLU A 273 -0.93 18.45 -22.85
N HIS A 274 0.01 18.53 -23.79
CA HIS A 274 0.39 19.83 -24.34
C HIS A 274 -0.67 20.31 -25.33
N ASP A 275 -1.32 21.44 -25.04
CA ASP A 275 -2.43 22.00 -25.84
C ASP A 275 -2.02 22.42 -27.26
N LEU A 276 -0.74 22.65 -27.53
CA LEU A 276 -0.28 23.22 -28.80
C LEU A 276 0.89 22.43 -29.41
N LYS A 277 0.57 21.54 -30.36
CA LYS A 277 1.53 21.02 -31.34
C LYS A 277 1.28 21.69 -32.68
N VAL A 278 2.12 22.65 -33.08
CA VAL A 278 2.02 23.28 -34.40
C VAL A 278 2.97 22.57 -35.37
N GLU A 279 2.42 21.77 -36.28
CA GLU A 279 3.17 21.28 -37.43
C GLU A 279 3.04 22.29 -38.58
N VAL A 280 4.14 22.93 -38.94
CA VAL A 280 4.19 23.86 -40.07
C VAL A 280 4.57 23.06 -41.33
N PRO A 281 3.69 22.96 -42.35
CA PRO A 281 4.00 22.21 -43.57
C PRO A 281 5.17 22.84 -44.35
N PRO A 282 5.83 22.09 -45.25
CA PRO A 282 6.91 22.62 -46.08
C PRO A 282 6.45 23.88 -46.85
N GLY A 283 7.13 25.01 -46.63
CA GLY A 283 6.78 26.32 -47.20
C GLY A 283 5.98 27.25 -46.29
N GLY A 284 5.47 26.76 -45.15
CA GLY A 284 4.95 27.63 -44.08
C GLY A 284 6.08 28.24 -43.25
N ASN A 285 5.98 29.53 -42.93
CA ASN A 285 7.00 30.25 -42.15
C ASN A 285 6.41 31.18 -41.07
N ARG A 286 5.08 31.19 -40.88
CA ARG A 286 4.41 32.07 -39.91
C ARG A 286 3.39 31.31 -39.07
N ILE A 287 3.51 31.46 -37.75
CA ILE A 287 2.53 31.04 -36.75
C ILE A 287 2.10 32.31 -36.01
N GLU A 288 0.80 32.48 -35.79
CA GLU A 288 0.27 33.59 -34.99
C GLU A 288 -0.52 33.01 -33.81
N LEU A 289 -0.07 33.30 -32.59
CA LEU A 289 -0.76 32.91 -31.36
C LEU A 289 -1.52 34.12 -30.84
N VAL A 290 -2.84 33.97 -30.68
CA VAL A 290 -3.73 35.02 -30.18
C VAL A 290 -4.39 34.53 -28.88
N PRO A 291 -4.26 35.25 -27.76
CA PRO A 291 -4.89 34.86 -26.50
C PRO A 291 -6.41 34.89 -26.60
N GLN A 292 -7.08 34.13 -25.72
CA GLN A 292 -8.54 34.12 -25.66
C GLN A 292 -9.05 35.53 -25.31
N GLY A 293 -9.86 36.14 -26.19
CA GLY A 293 -10.30 37.54 -26.06
C GLY A 293 -9.40 38.59 -26.72
N GLY A 294 -8.27 38.19 -27.34
CA GLY A 294 -7.38 39.06 -28.09
C GLY A 294 -6.36 39.84 -27.23
N TRP A 295 -5.36 40.42 -27.89
CA TRP A 295 -4.24 41.13 -27.22
C TRP A 295 -4.70 42.35 -26.40
N GLN A 296 -5.75 43.04 -26.85
CA GLN A 296 -6.30 44.17 -26.10
C GLN A 296 -6.95 43.76 -24.78
N ALA A 297 -7.58 42.59 -24.70
CA ALA A 297 -8.16 42.11 -23.45
C ALA A 297 -7.06 41.66 -22.47
N TRP A 298 -5.99 41.03 -22.98
CA TRP A 298 -4.86 40.60 -22.17
C TRP A 298 -4.07 41.76 -21.54
N LEU A 299 -3.85 42.84 -22.29
CA LEU A 299 -3.15 44.04 -21.79
C LEU A 299 -3.92 44.79 -20.69
N ASN A 300 -5.21 44.50 -20.52
CA ASN A 300 -6.09 45.17 -19.57
C ASN A 300 -6.50 44.26 -18.38
N GLN A 301 -5.81 43.13 -18.18
CA GLN A 301 -5.89 42.28 -16.98
C GLN A 301 -4.86 42.71 -15.94
#